data_AF-A0A2N5AIV0-F1
#
_entry.id   AF-A0A2N5AIV0-F1
#
_cell.length_a   1.000
_cell.length_b   1.000
_cell.length_c   1.000
_cell.angle_alpha   90.00
_cell.angle_beta   90.00
_cell.angle_gamma   90.00
#
_symmetry.space_group_name_H-M   'P 1'
#
loop_
_entity.id
_entity.type
_entity.pdbx_description
1 polymer ?
#
loop_
_entity_poly.entity_id
_entity_poly.type
_entity_poly.pdbx_seq_one_letter_code
_entity_poly.pdbx_strand_id
1 'polypeptide(L)' 'GVPWVRDTRQPLSLALKSGNFGDIHFFARAQQEFRHD' A
#
# COMPACT_ATOMS: atom_id res chain seq x y z
N GLY A 1 -6.92 7.25 -1.50
CA GLY A 1 -7.82 6.41 -0.68
C GLY A 1 -7.07 5.39 0.14
N VAL A 2 -6.09 4.68 -0.46
CA VAL A 2 -5.22 3.72 0.22
C VAL A 2 -3.77 4.09 -0.07
N PRO A 3 -3.07 4.81 0.83
CA PRO A 3 -1.68 5.18 0.63
C PRO A 3 -0.73 4.06 1.07
N TRP A 4 0.49 4.09 0.53
CA TRP A 4 1.62 3.46 1.20
C TRP A 4 2.01 4.30 2.42
N VAL A 5 2.19 3.64 3.56
CA VAL A 5 2.62 4.24 4.81
C VAL A 5 3.80 3.46 5.38
N ARG A 6 4.63 4.11 6.19
CA ARG A 6 5.77 3.49 6.88
C ARG A 6 5.49 3.42 8.36
N ASP A 7 5.84 2.29 8.98
CA ASP A 7 5.79 2.15 10.43
C ASP A 7 6.74 3.16 11.12
N THR A 8 6.34 3.63 12.30
CA THR A 8 7.07 4.68 13.04
C THR A 8 8.28 4.18 13.81
N ARG A 9 8.42 2.86 14.01
CA ARG A 9 9.44 2.21 14.85
C ARG A 9 10.32 1.23 14.09
N GLN A 10 9.79 0.61 13.03
CA GLN A 10 10.51 -0.41 12.25
C GLN A 10 10.47 -0.09 10.75
N PRO A 11 11.43 -0.60 9.95
CA PRO A 11 11.45 -0.36 8.51
C PRO A 11 10.43 -1.24 7.78
N LEU A 12 9.14 -1.06 8.09
CA LEU A 12 8.03 -1.75 7.46
C LEU A 12 7.17 -0.78 6.66
N SER A 13 6.83 -1.15 5.43
CA SER A 13 5.90 -0.41 4.57
C SER A 13 4.59 -1.18 4.42
N LEU A 14 3.48 -0.46 4.46
CA LEU A 14 2.12 -1.02 4.50
C LEU A 14 1.22 -0.28 3.51
N ALA A 15 0.34 -1.00 2.82
CA ALA A 15 -0.80 -0.45 2.08
C ALA A 15 -2.10 -0.99 2.68
N LEU A 16 -2.80 -0.17 3.47
CA LEU A 16 -3.97 -0.60 4.26
C LEU A 16 -5.29 -0.29 3.53
N LYS A 17 -5.92 -1.31 2.97
CA LYS A 17 -7.18 -1.20 2.21
C LYS A 17 -8.39 -1.55 3.09
N SER A 18 -9.29 -0.58 3.27
CA SER A 18 -10.65 -0.87 3.75
C SER A 18 -11.48 -1.50 2.63
N GLY A 19 -12.41 -2.40 2.96
CA GLY A 19 -13.00 -3.39 2.04
C GLY A 19 -13.35 -2.86 0.64
N ASN A 20 -14.19 -1.83 0.58
CA ASN A 20 -14.70 -1.30 -0.70
C ASN A 20 -13.78 -0.27 -1.40
N PHE A 21 -12.53 -0.09 -0.94
CA PHE A 21 -11.60 0.87 -1.56
C PHE A 21 -10.76 0.24 -2.66
N GLY A 22 -10.46 1.00 -3.72
CA GLY A 22 -9.62 0.53 -4.83
C GLY A 22 -10.36 -0.37 -5.82
N ASP A 23 -9.61 -0.95 -6.76
CA ASP A 23 -10.14 -1.70 -7.89
C ASP A 23 -9.71 -3.18 -7.87
N ILE A 24 -10.12 -3.96 -8.87
CA ILE A 24 -9.76 -5.39 -9.05
C ILE A 24 -8.26 -5.60 -9.23
N HIS A 25 -7.53 -4.56 -9.67
CA HIS A 25 -6.09 -4.59 -9.88
C HIS A 25 -5.29 -4.06 -8.69
N PHE A 26 -5.94 -3.77 -7.57
CA PHE A 26 -5.32 -3.14 -6.39
C PHE A 26 -4.01 -3.82 -5.96
N PHE A 27 -3.99 -5.14 -5.83
CA PHE A 27 -2.80 -5.85 -5.36
C PHE A 27 -1.63 -5.76 -6.34
N ALA A 28 -1.89 -5.94 -7.64
CA ALA A 28 -0.88 -5.83 -8.68
C ALA A 28 -0.29 -4.41 -8.75
N ARG A 29 -1.16 -3.40 -8.71
CA ARG A 29 -0.75 -2.00 -8.69
C ARG A 29 0.04 -1.64 -7.45
N ALA A 30 -0.40 -2.08 -6.26
CA ALA A 30 0.30 -1.79 -5.02
C ALA A 30 1.76 -2.28 -5.07
N GLN A 31 2.01 -3.47 -5.63
CA GLN A 31 3.36 -4.02 -5.81
C GLN A 31 4.18 -3.29 -6.87
N GLN A 32 3.56 -2.87 -7.98
CA GLN A 32 4.25 -2.18 -9.09
C GLN A 32 4.58 -0.72 -8.77
N GLU A 33 3.69 -0.03 -8.05
CA GLU A 33 3.82 1.38 -7.70
C GLU A 33 4.68 1.58 -6.44
N PHE A 34 4.94 0.52 -5.66
CA PHE A 34 5.80 0.62 -4.49
C PHE A 34 7.25 0.93 -4.90
N ARG A 35 7.74 2.08 -4.45
CA ARG A 35 9.15 2.47 -4.58
C ARG A 35 9.80 2.45 -3.21
N HIS A 36 10.89 1.71 -3.11
CA HIS A 36 11.73 1.69 -1.92
C HIS A 36 12.74 2.83 -2.04
N ASP A 37 12.34 4.01 -1.58
CA ASP A 37 13.24 5.14 -1.36
C ASP A 37 13.60 5.24 0.14
#